data_AF-A0A099J2W1-F1
#
_entry.id   AF-A0A099J2W1-F1
#
_cell.length_a   1.000
_cell.length_b   1.000
_cell.length_c   1.000
_cell.angle_alpha   90.00
_cell.angle_beta   90.00
_cell.angle_gamma   90.00
#
_symmetry.space_group_name_H-M   'P 1'
#
loop_
_entity.id
_entity.type
_entity.pdbx_description
1 polymer ?
#
loop_
_entity_poly.entity_id
_entity_poly.type
_entity_poly.pdbx_seq_one_letter_code
_entity_poly.pdbx_strand_id
1 'polypeptide(L)'
;MSHIAPIELLSIGDLARRAGVSVPTVRYYEERGLIQSTRTAGNKRQFPRHTLRRLAVVAAGQRVGLTLHEIATALAALPFDRAPTQREWRHMSHQWAVTVARRIRQLEALQTSLDGCIGCGCLSLGKCTLFNPDDEAAGEGAGSRWLRKADAAAITD
;
A
#
# COMPACT_ATOMS: atom_id res chain seq x y z
N MET A 1 0.11 -41.30 -13.60
CA MET A 1 -0.89 -40.45 -14.28
C MET A 1 -1.41 -39.45 -13.27
N SER A 2 -0.84 -38.25 -13.24
CA SER A 2 -1.24 -37.23 -12.26
C SER A 2 -2.65 -36.74 -12.58
N HIS A 3 -3.60 -37.04 -11.69
CA HIS A 3 -4.94 -36.49 -11.70
C HIS A 3 -4.85 -34.97 -11.52
N ILE A 4 -4.96 -34.21 -12.61
CA ILE A 4 -5.19 -32.77 -12.54
C ILE A 4 -6.64 -32.62 -12.07
N ALA A 5 -6.82 -32.24 -10.80
CA ALA A 5 -8.14 -31.89 -10.28
C ALA A 5 -8.73 -30.77 -11.16
N PRO A 6 -10.03 -30.81 -11.49
CA PRO A 6 -10.66 -29.78 -12.32
C PRO A 6 -10.43 -28.41 -11.68
N ILE A 7 -10.05 -27.43 -12.50
CA ILE A 7 -9.89 -26.04 -12.05
C ILE A 7 -11.23 -25.58 -11.48
N GLU A 8 -11.33 -25.52 -10.16
CA GLU A 8 -12.54 -25.09 -9.49
C GLU A 8 -12.72 -23.59 -9.76
N LEU A 9 -13.69 -23.27 -10.63
CA LEU A 9 -14.01 -21.90 -11.03
C LEU A 9 -15.08 -21.31 -10.11
N LEU A 10 -14.83 -20.12 -9.62
CA LEU A 10 -15.72 -19.36 -8.74
C LEU A 10 -16.48 -18.32 -9.55
N SER A 11 -17.76 -18.12 -9.23
CA SER A 11 -18.50 -16.96 -9.70
C SER A 11 -17.92 -15.67 -9.10
N ILE A 12 -18.21 -14.52 -9.70
CA ILE A 12 -17.78 -13.22 -9.15
C ILE A 12 -18.34 -12.99 -7.73
N GLY A 13 -19.56 -13.46 -7.45
CA GLY A 13 -20.18 -13.36 -6.13
C GLY A 13 -19.49 -14.24 -5.10
N ASP A 14 -19.15 -15.48 -5.48
CA ASP A 14 -18.40 -16.38 -4.59
C ASP A 14 -17.01 -15.87 -4.28
N LEU A 15 -16.30 -15.36 -5.31
CA LEU A 15 -14.98 -14.77 -5.12
C LEU A 15 -15.05 -13.57 -4.19
N ALA A 16 -15.99 -12.64 -4.44
CA ALA A 16 -16.21 -11.45 -3.62
C ALA A 16 -16.46 -11.81 -2.15
N ARG A 17 -17.43 -12.69 -1.90
CA ARG A 17 -17.78 -13.19 -0.56
C ARG A 17 -16.58 -13.81 0.15
N ARG A 18 -15.86 -14.72 -0.52
CA ARG A 18 -14.72 -15.44 0.09
C ARG A 18 -13.49 -14.56 0.29
N ALA A 19 -13.29 -13.55 -0.55
CA ALA A 19 -12.22 -12.58 -0.41
C ALA A 19 -12.57 -11.44 0.57
N GLY A 20 -13.82 -11.38 1.05
CA GLY A 20 -14.26 -10.31 1.97
C GLY A 20 -14.34 -8.94 1.31
N VAL A 21 -14.63 -8.88 0.01
CA VAL A 21 -14.75 -7.62 -0.75
C VAL A 21 -16.06 -7.58 -1.53
N SER A 22 -16.45 -6.39 -1.98
CA SER A 22 -17.66 -6.24 -2.81
C SER A 22 -17.45 -6.74 -4.24
N VAL A 23 -18.53 -7.11 -4.94
CA VAL A 23 -18.47 -7.44 -6.38
C VAL A 23 -17.92 -6.28 -7.22
N PRO A 24 -18.32 -5.00 -7.00
CA PRO A 24 -17.66 -3.86 -7.63
C PRO A 24 -16.15 -3.82 -7.38
N THR A 25 -15.70 -4.12 -6.16
CA THR A 25 -14.26 -4.19 -5.83
C THR A 25 -13.54 -5.27 -6.64
N VAL A 26 -14.16 -6.44 -6.83
CA VAL A 26 -13.59 -7.50 -7.69
C VAL A 26 -13.44 -7.01 -9.14
N ARG A 27 -14.45 -6.34 -9.69
CA ARG A 27 -14.38 -5.76 -11.05
C ARG A 27 -13.28 -4.71 -11.16
N TYR A 28 -13.21 -3.84 -10.17
CA TYR A 28 -12.22 -2.78 -10.07
C TYR A 28 -10.79 -3.31 -9.96
N TYR A 29 -10.58 -4.45 -9.28
CA TYR A 29 -9.28 -5.14 -9.24
C TYR A 29 -8.94 -5.83 -10.56
N GLU A 30 -9.92 -6.42 -11.23
CA GLU A 30 -9.74 -6.99 -12.57
C GLU A 30 -9.35 -5.90 -13.59
N GLU A 31 -10.03 -4.76 -13.59
CA GLU A 31 -9.74 -3.60 -14.45
C GLU A 31 -8.33 -3.03 -14.23
N ARG A 32 -7.78 -3.18 -13.02
CA ARG A 32 -6.40 -2.79 -12.67
C ARG A 32 -5.36 -3.86 -12.97
N GLY A 33 -5.75 -4.97 -13.59
CA GLY A 33 -4.84 -6.08 -13.89
C GLY A 33 -4.32 -6.81 -12.66
N LEU A 34 -4.98 -6.68 -11.50
CA LEU A 34 -4.57 -7.39 -10.28
C LEU A 34 -4.99 -8.85 -10.30
N ILE A 35 -6.11 -9.13 -10.97
CA ILE A 35 -6.69 -10.46 -11.16
C ILE A 35 -7.24 -10.57 -12.58
N GLN A 36 -7.52 -11.79 -13.03
CA GLN A 36 -8.07 -12.05 -14.36
C GLN A 36 -9.22 -13.06 -14.27
N SER A 37 -10.32 -12.79 -14.97
CA SER A 37 -11.38 -13.78 -15.17
C SER A 37 -11.21 -14.56 -16.47
N THR A 38 -11.82 -15.74 -16.50
CA THR A 38 -12.27 -16.39 -17.72
C THR A 38 -13.77 -16.18 -17.89
N ARG A 39 -14.31 -16.48 -19.07
CA ARG A 39 -15.74 -16.35 -19.36
C ARG A 39 -16.35 -17.69 -19.73
N THR A 40 -17.54 -17.96 -19.21
CA THR A 40 -18.38 -19.08 -19.65
C THR A 40 -18.96 -18.83 -21.04
N ALA A 41 -19.51 -19.86 -21.69
CA ALA A 41 -20.32 -19.71 -22.91
C ALA A 41 -21.46 -18.68 -22.78
N GLY A 42 -22.06 -18.55 -21.60
CA GLY A 42 -23.08 -17.53 -21.29
C GLY A 42 -22.52 -16.15 -20.93
N ASN A 43 -21.27 -15.84 -21.28
CA ASN A 43 -20.57 -14.57 -21.03
C ASN A 43 -20.43 -14.14 -19.55
N LYS A 44 -20.64 -15.05 -18.60
CA LYS A 44 -20.44 -14.82 -17.16
C LYS A 44 -18.96 -14.93 -16.80
N ARG A 45 -18.47 -14.00 -15.98
CA ARG A 45 -17.11 -14.04 -15.41
C ARG A 45 -16.96 -15.18 -14.41
N GLN A 46 -15.86 -15.90 -14.54
CA GLN A 46 -15.44 -16.95 -13.62
C GLN A 46 -13.97 -16.79 -13.27
N PHE A 47 -13.61 -17.17 -12.05
CA PHE A 47 -12.27 -16.99 -11.52
C PHE A 47 -11.73 -18.30 -10.99
N PRO A 48 -10.53 -18.74 -11.38
CA PRO A 48 -9.88 -19.86 -10.74
C PRO A 48 -9.77 -19.66 -9.23
N ARG A 49 -9.89 -20.75 -8.46
CA ARG A 49 -9.82 -20.68 -7.00
C ARG A 49 -8.52 -20.07 -6.46
N HIS A 50 -7.40 -20.19 -7.19
CA HIS A 50 -6.13 -19.55 -6.80
C HIS A 50 -6.16 -18.02 -6.84
N THR A 51 -7.13 -17.41 -7.53
CA THR A 51 -7.35 -15.96 -7.50
C THR A 51 -7.56 -15.44 -6.08
N LEU A 52 -8.12 -16.24 -5.17
CA LEU A 52 -8.22 -15.89 -3.74
C LEU A 52 -6.86 -15.63 -3.10
N ARG A 53 -5.83 -16.40 -3.46
CA ARG A 53 -4.47 -16.19 -2.95
C ARG A 53 -3.86 -14.91 -3.51
N ARG A 54 -4.14 -14.59 -4.77
CA ARG A 54 -3.71 -13.32 -5.38
C ARG A 54 -4.41 -12.13 -4.71
N LEU A 55 -5.70 -12.23 -4.41
CA LEU A 55 -6.44 -11.22 -3.64
C LEU A 55 -5.92 -11.06 -2.20
N ALA A 56 -5.47 -12.14 -1.56
CA ALA A 56 -4.83 -12.04 -0.25
C ALA A 56 -3.51 -11.24 -0.30
N VAL A 57 -2.74 -11.35 -1.39
CA VAL A 57 -1.55 -10.53 -1.62
C VAL A 57 -1.93 -9.06 -1.81
N VAL A 58 -3.00 -8.77 -2.57
CA VAL A 58 -3.52 -7.41 -2.73
C VAL A 58 -3.91 -6.81 -1.37
N ALA A 59 -4.66 -7.55 -0.56
CA ALA A 59 -5.06 -7.11 0.78
C ALA A 59 -3.85 -6.86 1.70
N ALA A 60 -2.82 -7.70 1.62
CA ALA A 60 -1.60 -7.50 2.40
C ALA A 60 -0.84 -6.24 1.97
N GLY A 61 -0.70 -5.98 0.67
CA GLY A 61 -0.09 -4.76 0.15
C GLY A 61 -0.86 -3.50 0.56
N GLN A 62 -2.18 -3.54 0.52
CA GLN A 62 -3.02 -2.43 1.00
C GLN A 62 -2.85 -2.18 2.50
N ARG A 63 -2.66 -3.22 3.32
CA ARG A 63 -2.40 -3.08 4.77
C ARG A 63 -1.02 -2.49 5.08
N VAL A 64 -0.03 -2.76 4.24
CA VAL A 64 1.26 -2.05 4.25
C VAL A 64 1.04 -0.57 3.89
N GLY A 65 -0.06 -0.27 3.19
CA GLY A 65 -0.46 1.05 2.71
C GLY A 65 0.18 1.41 1.37
N LEU A 66 0.41 0.38 0.54
CA LEU A 66 0.74 0.56 -0.87
C LEU A 66 -0.52 0.92 -1.66
N THR A 67 -0.31 1.70 -2.71
CA THR A 67 -1.32 1.96 -3.74
C THR A 67 -1.58 0.70 -4.55
N LEU A 68 -2.76 0.62 -5.17
CA LEU A 68 -3.08 -0.48 -6.07
C LEU A 68 -2.15 -0.54 -7.29
N HIS A 69 -1.59 0.58 -7.71
CA HIS A 69 -0.61 0.64 -8.78
C HIS A 69 0.69 -0.06 -8.38
N GLU A 70 1.25 0.25 -7.21
CA GLU A 70 2.45 -0.42 -6.69
C GLU A 70 2.24 -1.94 -6.53
N ILE A 71 1.05 -2.33 -6.05
CA ILE A 71 0.69 -3.74 -5.92
C ILE A 71 0.58 -4.41 -7.29
N ALA A 72 -0.02 -3.74 -8.29
CA ALA A 72 -0.09 -4.24 -9.65
C ALA A 72 1.30 -4.44 -10.25
N THR A 73 2.21 -3.49 -10.05
CA THR A 73 3.61 -3.59 -10.48
C THR A 73 4.32 -4.79 -9.84
N ALA A 74 4.14 -5.01 -8.53
CA ALA A 74 4.71 -6.16 -7.85
C ALA A 74 4.16 -7.50 -8.37
N LEU A 75 2.88 -7.52 -8.78
CA LEU A 75 2.20 -8.70 -9.31
C LEU A 75 2.41 -8.91 -10.83
N ALA A 76 2.90 -7.92 -11.56
CA ALA A 76 2.99 -7.95 -13.03
C ALA A 76 3.90 -9.06 -13.57
N ALA A 77 4.96 -9.40 -12.82
CA ALA A 77 5.88 -10.48 -13.18
C ALA A 77 5.33 -11.89 -12.87
N LEU A 78 4.16 -12.00 -12.20
CA LEU A 78 3.61 -13.27 -11.74
C LEU A 78 2.47 -13.74 -12.65
N PRO A 79 2.47 -15.02 -13.07
CA PRO A 79 1.44 -15.52 -13.97
C PRO A 79 0.06 -15.55 -13.31
N PHE A 80 -0.99 -15.44 -14.13
CA PHE A 80 -2.39 -15.49 -13.67
C PHE A 80 -2.97 -16.91 -13.56
N ASP A 81 -2.27 -17.91 -14.08
CA ASP A 81 -2.72 -19.31 -14.14
C ASP A 81 -2.48 -20.09 -12.82
N ARG A 82 -1.78 -19.49 -11.86
CA ARG A 82 -1.52 -20.06 -10.53
C ARG A 82 -1.46 -19.02 -9.43
N ALA A 83 -1.45 -19.49 -8.18
CA ALA A 83 -1.15 -18.64 -7.04
C ALA A 83 0.33 -18.19 -7.04
N PRO A 84 0.65 -17.02 -6.47
CA PRO A 84 2.03 -16.68 -6.10
C PRO A 84 2.64 -17.76 -5.21
N THR A 85 3.87 -18.16 -5.52
CA THR A 85 4.67 -19.08 -4.71
C THR A 85 5.19 -18.40 -3.45
N GLN A 86 5.66 -19.20 -2.49
CA GLN A 86 6.31 -18.68 -1.29
C GLN A 86 7.58 -17.86 -1.61
N ARG A 87 8.31 -18.19 -2.68
CA ARG A 87 9.50 -17.42 -3.10
C ARG A 87 9.12 -16.05 -3.62
N GLU A 88 8.11 -15.99 -4.48
CA GLU A 88 7.57 -14.73 -5.03
C GLU A 88 6.97 -13.86 -3.91
N TRP A 89 6.22 -14.47 -2.99
CA TRP A 89 5.74 -13.78 -1.79
C TRP A 89 6.88 -13.19 -0.96
N ARG A 90 7.94 -13.97 -0.67
CA ARG A 90 9.09 -13.49 0.09
C ARG A 90 9.78 -12.32 -0.60
N HIS A 91 9.92 -12.37 -1.92
CA HIS A 91 10.52 -11.28 -2.68
C HIS A 91 9.71 -9.97 -2.55
N MET A 92 8.40 -10.01 -2.79
CA MET A 92 7.52 -8.84 -2.63
C MET A 92 7.49 -8.32 -1.19
N SER A 93 7.28 -9.22 -0.22
CA SER A 93 7.15 -8.84 1.19
C SER A 93 8.45 -8.27 1.77
N HIS A 94 9.62 -8.66 1.28
CA HIS A 94 10.89 -8.03 1.67
C HIS A 94 10.93 -6.55 1.27
N GLN A 95 10.52 -6.21 0.04
CA GLN A 95 10.44 -4.82 -0.43
C GLN A 95 9.41 -4.02 0.38
N TRP A 96 8.29 -4.66 0.71
CA TRP A 96 7.24 -4.03 1.52
C TRP A 96 7.68 -3.79 2.95
N ALA A 97 8.49 -4.69 3.54
CA ALA A 97 9.05 -4.53 4.87
C ALA A 97 9.93 -3.27 4.97
N VAL A 98 10.69 -2.93 3.92
CA VAL A 98 11.46 -1.68 3.85
C VAL A 98 10.52 -0.47 3.94
N THR A 99 9.40 -0.52 3.22
CA THR A 99 8.38 0.55 3.25
C THR A 99 7.75 0.70 4.63
N VAL A 100 7.41 -0.42 5.28
CA VAL A 100 6.89 -0.42 6.66
C VAL A 100 7.91 0.17 7.62
N ALA A 101 9.17 -0.28 7.57
CA ALA A 101 10.24 0.21 8.44
C ALA A 101 10.45 1.72 8.28
N ARG A 102 10.43 2.23 7.05
CA ARG A 102 10.52 3.67 6.79
C ARG A 102 9.36 4.44 7.42
N ARG A 103 8.12 3.94 7.30
CA ARG A 103 6.94 4.57 7.91
C ARG A 103 6.98 4.53 9.43
N ILE A 104 7.44 3.43 10.02
CA ILE A 104 7.64 3.32 11.48
C ILE A 104 8.59 4.42 11.96
N ARG A 105 9.77 4.54 11.34
CA ARG A 105 10.74 5.60 11.71
C ARG A 105 10.16 7.01 11.60
N GLN A 106 9.39 7.29 10.54
CA GLN A 106 8.72 8.58 10.37
C GLN A 106 7.66 8.84 11.45
N LEU A 107 6.89 7.82 11.84
CA LEU A 107 5.90 7.94 12.89
C LEU A 107 6.53 8.08 14.29
N GLU A 108 7.64 7.38 14.55
CA GLU A 108 8.41 7.51 15.80
C GLU A 108 9.07 8.90 15.92
N ALA A 109 9.63 9.42 14.83
CA ALA A 109 10.17 10.78 14.78
C ALA A 109 9.06 11.83 15.00
N LEU A 110 7.91 11.66 14.34
CA LEU A 110 6.76 12.52 14.55
C LEU A 110 6.29 12.46 16.01
N GLN A 111 6.13 11.26 16.57
CA GLN A 111 5.74 11.05 17.96
C GLN A 111 6.69 11.78 18.93
N THR A 112 7.99 11.64 18.73
CA THR A 112 9.01 12.32 19.55
C THR A 112 8.90 13.84 19.41
N SER A 113 8.61 14.36 18.21
CA SER A 113 8.45 15.80 17.97
C SER A 113 7.17 16.38 18.59
N LEU A 114 6.12 15.57 18.79
CA LEU A 114 4.87 16.02 19.40
C LEU A 114 5.08 16.46 20.86
N ASP A 115 5.98 15.81 21.59
CA ASP A 115 6.35 16.20 22.97
C ASP A 115 7.23 17.47 23.00
N GLY A 116 7.89 17.80 21.89
CA GLY A 116 8.97 18.77 21.80
C GLY A 116 8.60 20.15 21.24
N CYS A 117 7.31 20.47 21.07
CA CYS A 117 6.78 21.53 20.20
C CYS A 117 6.63 21.00 18.76
N ILE A 118 5.42 21.08 18.19
CA ILE A 118 5.11 20.70 16.80
C ILE A 118 5.79 21.69 15.85
N GLY A 119 7.13 21.69 15.79
CA GLY A 119 7.98 22.55 14.96
C GLY A 119 7.31 23.85 14.52
N CYS A 120 6.79 24.63 15.47
CA CYS A 120 5.68 25.51 15.13
C CYS A 120 6.19 26.67 14.29
N GLY A 121 5.61 26.85 13.12
CA GLY A 121 5.46 28.19 12.56
C GLY A 121 4.39 28.98 13.33
N CYS A 122 4.55 29.10 14.65
CA CYS A 122 3.82 29.96 15.56
C CYS A 122 4.79 30.30 16.71
N LEU A 123 4.79 31.50 17.27
CA LEU A 123 3.72 31.85 18.21
C LEU A 123 3.29 30.64 19.07
N SER A 124 4.25 30.08 19.80
CA SER A 124 3.96 29.22 20.93
C SER A 124 3.00 29.90 21.93
N LEU A 125 2.29 29.11 22.73
CA LEU A 125 1.69 29.57 23.99
C LEU A 125 2.73 29.72 25.15
N GLY A 126 4.05 29.67 24.91
CA GLY A 126 5.08 29.98 25.92
C GLY A 126 6.57 29.63 25.67
N LYS A 127 6.98 29.07 24.52
CA LYS A 127 8.36 28.59 24.20
C LYS A 127 8.93 29.01 22.81
N CYS A 128 8.42 30.06 22.16
CA CYS A 128 8.76 30.42 20.77
C CYS A 128 10.20 30.96 20.57
N THR A 129 10.79 31.59 21.59
CA THR A 129 12.10 32.24 21.50
C THR A 129 13.29 31.29 21.36
N LEU A 130 13.12 30.00 21.64
CA LEU A 130 14.24 29.04 21.64
C LEU A 130 14.62 28.56 20.23
N PHE A 131 13.65 28.50 19.30
CA PHE A 131 13.81 27.78 18.04
C PHE A 131 13.77 28.66 16.79
N ASN A 132 13.01 29.75 16.77
CA ASN A 132 12.92 30.70 15.67
C ASN A 132 12.82 32.12 16.27
N PRO A 133 13.92 32.62 16.87
CA PRO A 133 13.94 33.98 17.40
C PRO A 133 13.56 34.95 16.28
N ASP A 134 12.72 35.93 16.62
CA ASP A 134 12.32 37.02 15.70
C ASP A 134 11.68 36.58 14.37
N ASP A 135 11.21 35.33 14.27
CA ASP A 135 10.59 34.76 13.08
C ASP A 135 11.45 34.82 11.81
N GLU A 136 12.77 34.61 11.93
CA GLU A 136 13.72 34.60 10.80
C GLU A 136 13.28 33.69 9.62
N ALA A 137 12.64 32.56 9.92
CA ALA A 137 12.15 31.62 8.92
C ALA A 137 11.09 32.22 7.97
N ALA A 138 10.44 33.34 8.33
CA ALA A 138 9.49 34.04 7.47
C ALA A 138 10.12 34.57 6.19
N GLY A 139 11.42 34.91 6.21
CA GLY A 139 12.17 35.36 5.04
C GLY A 139 12.27 34.30 3.93
N GLU A 140 12.03 33.03 4.26
CA GLU A 140 12.04 31.91 3.31
C GLU A 140 10.63 31.57 2.75
N GLY A 141 9.62 32.36 3.12
CA GLY A 141 8.24 32.27 2.61
C GLY A 141 7.25 31.57 3.56
N ALA A 142 5.97 31.54 3.17
CA ALA A 142 4.84 31.17 4.03
C ALA A 142 4.78 29.71 4.55
N GLY A 143 4.87 29.48 5.87
CA GLY A 143 4.63 28.19 6.55
C GLY A 143 5.85 27.62 7.28
N SER A 144 5.78 26.39 7.81
CA SER A 144 6.85 25.77 8.64
C SER A 144 8.08 25.31 7.82
N ARG A 145 8.89 26.27 7.38
CA ARG A 145 10.00 26.06 6.42
C ARG A 145 11.04 25.06 6.88
N TRP A 146 11.56 25.22 8.09
CA TRP A 146 12.65 24.37 8.58
C TRP A 146 12.21 22.92 8.82
N LEU A 147 10.94 22.71 9.21
CA LEU A 147 10.36 21.36 9.31
C LEU A 147 10.26 20.68 7.93
N ARG A 148 9.71 21.38 6.94
CA ARG A 148 9.53 20.84 5.57
C ARG A 148 10.86 20.55 4.86
N LYS A 149 11.92 21.31 5.17
CA LYS A 149 13.29 21.03 4.68
C LYS A 149 13.87 19.77 5.30
N ALA A 150 13.70 19.56 6.61
CA ALA A 150 14.16 18.35 7.29
C ALA A 150 13.50 17.08 6.72
N ASP A 151 12.19 17.13 6.45
CA ASP A 151 11.45 16.03 5.82
C ASP A 151 11.94 15.73 4.41
N ALA A 152 12.27 16.76 3.60
CA ALA A 152 12.77 16.58 2.24
C ALA A 152 14.19 15.96 2.22
N ALA A 153 15.06 16.36 3.14
CA ALA A 153 16.40 15.79 3.28
C ALA A 153 16.35 14.30 3.68
N ALA A 154 15.44 13.92 4.57
CA ALA A 154 15.28 12.54 5.04
C ALA A 154 14.65 11.57 4.01
N ILE A 155 14.15 12.08 2.88
CA ILE A 155 13.57 11.27 1.79
C ILE A 155 14.62 10.91 0.71
N THR A 156 15.77 11.59 0.69
CA THR A 156 16.77 11.50 -0.39
C THR A 156 17.93 10.54 -0.06
N ASP A 157 17.85 9.81 1.06
CA ASP A 157 18.87 8.88 1.57
C ASP A 157 18.29 7.46 1.78
#